data_AF-A0A1B6K5V1-F1
#
_entry.id   AF-A0A1B6K5V1-F1
#
_cell.length_a   1.000
_cell.length_b   1.000
_cell.length_c   1.000
_cell.angle_alpha   90.00
_cell.angle_beta   90.00
_cell.angle_gamma   90.00
#
_symmetry.space_group_name_H-M   'P 1'
#
loop_
_entity.id
_entity.type
_entity.pdbx_description
1 polymer ?
#
loop_
_entity_poly.entity_id
_entity_poly.type
_entity_poly.pdbx_seq_one_letter_code
_entity_poly.pdbx_strand_id
1 'polypeptide(L)'
;MEIYEKGVIKGIFRSKYQRSLYNVDRLKAKPWWTLEESTYSSFFRKLESNWRTIKSEGLGAYRERSGYLDEAESLRDIGDWKQYELFARGKKYQQNCKKTPVTCQLIEEFSAARDCRRGQAKFSVMEGGTHVWPHCGPTNCRLRAHLGLIVPSGTTIRVAEHTRTWEEGKVIIFDDSFEHEVWHNGTEQRLILIVDVWHPELTAKERASLTAI
;
A
#
# COMPACT_ATOMS: atom_id res chain seq x y z
N MET A 1 -7.06 -24.14 2.38
CA MET A 1 -7.80 -23.65 1.19
C MET A 1 -9.30 -23.94 1.26
N GLU A 2 -9.72 -25.16 1.62
CA GLU A 2 -11.14 -25.57 1.66
C GLU A 2 -12.07 -24.61 2.44
N ILE A 3 -11.59 -24.03 3.54
CA ILE A 3 -12.40 -23.08 4.33
C ILE A 3 -12.73 -21.79 3.57
N TYR A 4 -11.81 -21.29 2.74
CA TYR A 4 -12.04 -20.09 1.95
C TYR A 4 -13.00 -20.35 0.80
N GLU A 5 -12.92 -21.53 0.17
CA GLU A 5 -13.88 -21.96 -0.85
C GLU A 5 -15.29 -22.10 -0.25
N LYS A 6 -15.41 -22.69 0.94
CA LYS A 6 -16.69 -22.70 1.69
C LYS A 6 -17.19 -21.29 1.99
N GLY A 7 -16.30 -20.36 2.34
CA GLY A 7 -16.64 -18.95 2.55
C GLY A 7 -17.18 -18.26 1.28
N VAL A 8 -16.63 -18.59 0.11
CA VAL A 8 -17.13 -18.11 -1.18
C VAL A 8 -18.51 -18.68 -1.48
N ILE A 9 -18.72 -19.99 -1.30
CA ILE A 9 -20.02 -20.64 -1.53
C ILE A 9 -21.10 -20.02 -0.62
N LYS A 10 -20.74 -19.61 0.59
CA LYS A 10 -21.63 -18.93 1.54
C LYS A 10 -21.79 -17.43 1.30
N GLY A 11 -21.15 -16.86 0.27
CA GLY A 11 -21.22 -15.43 -0.06
C GLY A 11 -20.48 -14.52 0.93
N ILE A 12 -19.62 -15.08 1.80
CA ILE A 12 -18.81 -14.30 2.76
C ILE A 12 -17.65 -13.62 2.05
N PHE A 13 -16.99 -14.34 1.14
CA PHE A 13 -15.85 -13.85 0.38
C PHE A 13 -16.18 -13.76 -1.10
N ARG A 14 -15.56 -12.79 -1.79
CA ARG A 14 -15.71 -12.62 -3.25
C ARG A 14 -15.08 -13.77 -4.02
N SER A 15 -13.91 -14.21 -3.56
CA SER A 15 -13.20 -15.36 -4.12
C SER A 15 -12.30 -15.97 -3.06
N LYS A 16 -11.69 -17.12 -3.37
CA LYS A 16 -10.72 -17.76 -2.46
C LYS A 16 -9.52 -16.85 -2.16
N TYR A 17 -9.19 -15.91 -3.06
CA TYR A 17 -8.09 -14.96 -2.90
C TYR A 17 -8.54 -13.59 -2.39
N GLN A 18 -9.74 -13.11 -2.74
CA GLN A 18 -10.20 -11.76 -2.36
C GLN A 18 -11.21 -11.84 -1.21
N ARG A 19 -10.75 -11.54 0.00
CA ARG A 19 -11.46 -11.84 1.26
C ARG A 19 -11.68 -10.61 2.15
N SER A 20 -11.54 -9.42 1.59
CA SER A 20 -11.97 -8.18 2.24
C SER A 20 -13.45 -8.22 2.63
N LEU A 21 -13.84 -7.49 3.67
CA LEU A 21 -15.20 -7.52 4.22
C LEU A 21 -16.01 -6.25 3.91
N TYR A 22 -15.34 -5.11 3.73
CA TYR A 22 -16.01 -3.82 3.49
C TYR A 22 -15.97 -3.46 2.00
N ASN A 23 -16.92 -3.97 1.23
CA ASN A 23 -16.79 -3.95 -0.24
C ASN A 23 -17.87 -3.15 -0.98
N VAL A 24 -17.59 -2.88 -2.25
CA VAL A 24 -18.56 -2.46 -3.27
C VAL A 24 -18.58 -3.49 -4.40
N ASP A 25 -19.77 -3.98 -4.76
CA ASP A 25 -19.94 -5.18 -5.60
C ASP A 25 -19.44 -5.08 -7.02
N ARG A 26 -19.73 -3.95 -7.66
CA ARG A 26 -19.46 -3.72 -9.07
C ARG A 26 -18.00 -3.45 -9.42
N LEU A 27 -17.11 -3.30 -8.43
CA LEU A 27 -15.73 -2.90 -8.69
C LEU A 27 -14.95 -4.05 -9.36
N LYS A 28 -14.26 -3.74 -10.45
CA LYS A 28 -13.36 -4.66 -11.15
C LYS A 28 -12.32 -5.24 -10.19
N ALA A 29 -12.27 -6.56 -10.10
CA ALA A 29 -11.37 -7.27 -9.20
C ALA A 29 -10.24 -7.95 -9.98
N LYS A 30 -9.00 -7.63 -9.63
CA LYS A 30 -7.81 -8.34 -10.11
C LYS A 30 -6.60 -8.04 -9.21
N PRO A 31 -5.65 -8.98 -9.10
CA PRO A 31 -4.53 -8.83 -8.18
C PRO A 31 -3.58 -7.70 -8.58
N TRP A 32 -3.16 -7.64 -9.85
CA TRP A 32 -2.17 -6.68 -10.34
C TRP A 32 -2.75 -5.70 -11.34
N TRP A 33 -2.34 -4.44 -11.23
CA TRP A 33 -2.78 -3.33 -12.07
C TRP A 33 -1.59 -2.66 -12.76
N THR A 34 -1.75 -2.26 -14.03
CA THR A 34 -0.82 -1.36 -14.69
C THR A 34 -1.12 0.10 -14.32
N LEU A 35 -0.18 1.01 -14.65
CA LEU A 35 -0.38 2.44 -14.48
C LEU A 35 -1.61 2.91 -15.27
N GLU A 36 -1.78 2.41 -16.49
CA GLU A 36 -2.86 2.78 -17.41
C GLU A 36 -4.22 2.32 -16.88
N GLU A 37 -4.32 1.07 -16.42
CA GLU A 37 -5.56 0.51 -15.90
C GLU A 37 -6.00 1.17 -14.59
N SER A 38 -5.07 1.71 -13.81
CA SER A 38 -5.39 2.49 -12.60
C SER A 38 -6.08 3.82 -12.91
N THR A 39 -6.04 4.29 -14.16
CA THR A 39 -6.45 5.64 -14.61
C THR A 39 -5.66 6.81 -14.00
N TYR A 40 -4.70 6.52 -13.12
CA TYR A 40 -3.91 7.50 -12.36
C TYR A 40 -2.43 7.53 -12.79
N SER A 41 -2.15 7.14 -14.04
CA SER A 41 -0.78 7.02 -14.56
C SER A 41 0.04 8.31 -14.44
N SER A 42 -0.59 9.48 -14.59
CA SER A 42 0.08 10.78 -14.44
C SER A 42 0.59 11.01 -13.01
N PHE A 43 -0.21 10.66 -12.01
CA PHE A 43 0.17 10.75 -10.59
C PHE A 43 1.33 9.80 -10.28
N PHE A 44 1.22 8.53 -10.69
CA PHE A 44 2.29 7.57 -10.44
C PHE A 44 3.60 7.92 -11.15
N ARG A 45 3.53 8.41 -12.41
CA ARG A 45 4.72 8.95 -13.09
C ARG A 45 5.34 10.14 -12.38
N LYS A 46 4.53 10.99 -11.73
CA LYS A 46 5.03 12.10 -10.90
C LYS A 46 5.75 11.60 -9.64
N LEU A 47 5.26 10.52 -9.01
CA LEU A 47 5.98 9.86 -7.92
C LEU A 47 7.30 9.26 -8.42
N GLU A 48 7.26 8.53 -9.55
CA GLU A 48 8.46 7.98 -10.17
C GLU A 48 9.47 9.07 -10.54
N SER A 49 9.06 10.23 -11.08
CA SER A 49 10.01 11.29 -11.42
C SER A 49 10.65 11.97 -10.19
N ASN A 50 9.99 11.91 -9.03
CA ASN A 50 10.45 12.54 -7.78
C ASN A 50 11.04 11.54 -6.77
N TRP A 51 11.25 10.28 -7.18
CA TRP A 51 11.59 9.18 -6.27
C TRP A 51 12.83 9.42 -5.42
N ARG A 52 13.84 10.12 -5.95
CA ARG A 52 15.09 10.42 -5.22
C ARG A 52 14.86 11.38 -4.06
N THR A 53 14.03 12.40 -4.27
CA THR A 53 13.64 13.35 -3.21
C THR A 53 12.81 12.64 -2.16
N ILE A 54 11.83 11.83 -2.59
CA ILE A 54 10.98 11.01 -1.71
C ILE A 54 11.86 10.05 -0.86
N LYS A 55 12.85 9.38 -1.48
CA LYS A 55 13.83 8.53 -0.79
C LYS A 55 14.62 9.31 0.26
N SER A 56 15.10 10.49 -0.09
CA SER A 56 15.87 11.35 0.82
C SER A 56 15.05 11.77 2.05
N GLU A 57 13.79 12.19 1.86
CA GLU A 57 12.89 12.57 2.95
C GLU A 57 12.55 11.37 3.85
N GLY A 58 12.20 10.22 3.26
CA GLY A 58 11.90 9.00 4.01
C GLY A 58 13.08 8.49 4.85
N LEU A 59 14.30 8.56 4.30
CA LEU A 59 15.54 8.24 5.01
C LEU A 59 15.86 9.25 6.11
N GLY A 60 15.66 10.55 5.86
CA GLY A 60 15.86 11.61 6.84
C GLY A 60 14.98 11.39 8.07
N ALA A 61 13.69 11.17 7.85
CA ALA A 61 12.73 10.86 8.91
C ALA A 61 13.09 9.57 9.68
N TYR A 62 13.61 8.55 8.99
CA TYR A 62 14.02 7.29 9.62
C TYR A 62 15.25 7.47 10.53
N ARG A 63 16.27 8.19 10.06
CA ARG A 63 17.52 8.44 10.82
C ARG A 63 17.29 9.25 12.09
N GLU A 64 16.37 10.22 12.05
CA GLU A 64 15.99 11.00 13.23
C GLU A 64 15.23 10.17 14.28
N ARG A 65 14.87 8.91 13.98
CA ARG A 65 13.99 8.04 14.79
C ARG A 65 12.68 8.74 15.19
N SER A 66 12.30 9.78 14.47
CA SER A 66 11.09 10.53 14.73
C SER A 66 9.95 9.84 14.00
N GLY A 67 8.90 9.45 14.73
CA GLY A 67 7.59 9.06 14.17
C GLY A 67 7.52 7.73 13.41
N TYR A 68 8.63 7.00 13.21
CA TYR A 68 8.54 5.61 12.76
C TYR A 68 8.06 4.74 13.91
N LEU A 69 6.96 4.03 13.69
CA LEU A 69 6.35 3.11 14.65
C LEU A 69 6.37 1.70 14.07
N ASP A 70 6.31 0.69 14.93
CA ASP A 70 6.08 -0.69 14.48
C ASP A 70 4.78 -0.77 13.68
N GLU A 71 4.68 -1.74 12.76
CA GLU A 71 3.37 -2.06 12.20
C GLU A 71 2.41 -2.48 13.33
N ALA A 72 1.29 -1.77 13.40
CA ALA A 72 0.18 -1.96 14.32
C ALA A 72 -0.68 -3.20 13.98
N GLU A 73 -0.70 -3.64 12.72
CA GLU A 73 -1.40 -4.87 12.34
C GLU A 73 -0.48 -6.06 12.65
N SER A 74 -0.89 -6.95 13.55
CA SER A 74 -0.13 -8.14 14.01
C SER A 74 0.04 -9.22 12.92
N LEU A 75 0.51 -8.79 11.75
CA LEU A 75 0.68 -9.55 10.51
C LEU A 75 2.12 -10.01 10.30
N ARG A 76 3.06 -9.41 11.04
CA ARG A 76 4.46 -9.81 11.03
C ARG A 76 4.63 -11.16 11.72
N ASP A 77 5.26 -12.09 11.02
CA ASP A 77 5.67 -13.37 11.57
C ASP A 77 6.99 -13.22 12.35
N ILE A 78 8.03 -12.81 11.62
CA ILE A 78 9.39 -12.60 12.14
C ILE A 78 9.99 -11.32 11.54
N GLY A 79 11.05 -10.79 12.17
CA GLY A 79 11.81 -9.63 11.71
C GLY A 79 11.33 -8.29 12.27
N ASP A 80 11.69 -7.20 11.60
CA ASP A 80 11.36 -5.83 11.99
C ASP A 80 10.70 -5.09 10.82
N TRP A 81 9.55 -4.49 11.10
CA TRP A 81 8.70 -3.84 10.11
C TRP A 81 8.10 -2.58 10.73
N LYS A 82 8.50 -1.43 10.17
CA LYS A 82 8.13 -0.10 10.66
C LYS A 82 7.45 0.73 9.59
N GLN A 83 6.66 1.69 10.05
CA GLN A 83 5.89 2.59 9.20
C GLN A 83 5.97 4.03 9.68
N TYR A 84 5.87 4.96 8.72
CA TYR A 84 5.80 6.40 8.96
C TYR A 84 4.62 6.98 8.19
N GLU A 85 3.51 7.20 8.88
CA GLU A 85 2.26 7.64 8.26
C GLU A 85 2.30 9.13 7.88
N LEU A 86 1.99 9.43 6.63
CA LEU A 86 1.82 10.79 6.13
C LEU A 86 0.34 11.16 6.07
N PHE A 87 -0.48 10.21 5.60
CA PHE A 87 -1.92 10.29 5.54
C PHE A 87 -2.52 8.97 6.01
N ALA A 88 -3.59 9.03 6.79
CA ALA A 88 -4.42 7.87 7.09
C ALA A 88 -5.87 8.30 7.18
N ARG A 89 -6.79 7.50 6.63
CA ARG A 89 -8.24 7.77 6.70
C ARG A 89 -8.60 9.17 6.20
N GLY A 90 -7.93 9.63 5.13
CA GLY A 90 -8.11 10.95 4.54
C GLY A 90 -7.64 12.12 5.41
N LYS A 91 -6.84 11.87 6.46
CA LYS A 91 -6.30 12.89 7.36
C LYS A 91 -4.78 12.98 7.22
N LYS A 92 -4.25 14.20 7.18
CA LYS A 92 -2.82 14.51 7.12
C LYS A 92 -2.16 14.50 8.49
N TYR A 93 -1.04 13.82 8.63
CA TYR A 93 -0.18 13.86 9.82
C TYR A 93 0.77 15.05 9.71
N GLN A 94 0.35 16.19 10.25
CA GLN A 94 1.03 17.48 10.06
C GLN A 94 2.51 17.44 10.47
N GLN A 95 2.86 16.81 11.59
CA GLN A 95 4.26 16.75 12.04
C GLN A 95 5.12 15.90 11.12
N ASN A 96 4.57 14.80 10.61
CA ASN A 96 5.29 13.92 9.70
C ASN A 96 5.51 14.59 8.33
N CYS A 97 4.51 15.33 7.85
CA CYS A 97 4.61 16.09 6.63
C CYS A 97 5.55 17.31 6.69
N LYS A 98 5.84 17.85 7.89
CA LYS A 98 6.90 18.88 8.02
C LYS A 98 8.29 18.33 7.72
N LYS A 99 8.50 17.02 7.96
CA LYS A 99 9.77 16.33 7.71
C LYS A 99 9.86 15.74 6.30
N THR A 100 8.71 15.61 5.64
CA THR A 100 8.58 15.05 4.29
C THR A 100 7.77 15.98 3.37
N PRO A 101 8.14 17.28 3.29
CA PRO A 101 7.30 18.31 2.67
C PRO A 101 7.01 18.05 1.19
N VAL A 102 7.99 17.60 0.40
CA VAL A 102 7.80 17.32 -1.02
C VAL A 102 6.89 16.11 -1.21
N THR A 103 7.13 15.03 -0.45
CA THR A 103 6.31 13.82 -0.52
C THR A 103 4.85 14.12 -0.16
N CYS A 104 4.62 14.88 0.92
CA CYS A 104 3.27 15.25 1.31
C CYS A 104 2.61 16.19 0.30
N GLN A 105 3.32 17.16 -0.26
CA GLN A 105 2.77 18.03 -1.31
C GLN A 105 2.29 17.21 -2.53
N LEU A 106 3.09 16.24 -2.98
CA LEU A 106 2.72 15.37 -4.10
C LEU A 106 1.42 14.59 -3.83
N ILE A 107 1.23 14.11 -2.60
CA ILE A 107 0.01 13.42 -2.19
C ILE A 107 -1.17 14.41 -2.10
N GLU A 108 -0.98 15.61 -1.57
CA GLU A 108 -2.03 16.62 -1.39
C GLU A 108 -2.65 17.12 -2.70
N GLU A 109 -1.83 17.19 -3.75
CA GLU A 109 -2.26 17.58 -5.09
C GLU A 109 -3.16 16.53 -5.76
N PHE A 110 -3.21 15.30 -5.21
CA PHE A 110 -3.96 14.20 -5.78
C PHE A 110 -5.07 13.69 -4.85
N SER A 111 -6.30 14.17 -5.09
CA SER A 111 -7.47 13.88 -4.25
C SER A 111 -7.76 12.39 -4.07
N ALA A 112 -7.48 11.55 -5.08
CA ALA A 112 -7.75 10.12 -4.96
C ALA A 112 -6.85 9.41 -3.94
N ALA A 113 -5.65 9.96 -3.65
CA ALA A 113 -4.80 9.51 -2.54
C ALA A 113 -5.09 10.31 -1.26
N ARG A 114 -5.06 11.65 -1.32
CA ARG A 114 -5.26 12.55 -0.18
C ARG A 114 -6.54 12.25 0.59
N ASP A 115 -7.65 12.08 -0.13
CA ASP A 115 -8.98 11.91 0.45
C ASP A 115 -9.38 10.43 0.56
N CYS A 116 -8.43 9.50 0.40
CA CYS A 116 -8.68 8.07 0.52
C CYS A 116 -8.94 7.68 1.99
N ARG A 117 -10.20 7.80 2.41
CA ARG A 117 -10.65 7.52 3.78
C ARG A 117 -10.55 6.05 4.19
N ARG A 118 -10.34 5.16 3.22
CA ARG A 118 -10.12 3.73 3.42
C ARG A 118 -8.67 3.32 3.18
N GLY A 119 -7.76 4.29 3.05
CA GLY A 119 -6.36 4.05 2.73
C GLY A 119 -5.40 4.87 3.58
N GLN A 120 -4.12 4.66 3.30
CA GLN A 120 -3.00 5.35 3.91
C GLN A 120 -1.99 5.75 2.83
N ALA A 121 -1.21 6.79 3.12
CA ALA A 121 0.07 7.04 2.46
C ALA A 121 1.15 7.05 3.53
N LYS A 122 2.15 6.17 3.40
CA LYS A 122 3.15 5.92 4.44
C LYS A 122 4.47 5.43 3.86
N PHE A 123 5.59 5.81 4.47
CA PHE A 123 6.83 5.08 4.25
C PHE A 123 6.79 3.76 5.01
N SER A 124 7.35 2.71 4.42
CA SER A 124 7.45 1.40 5.05
C SER A 124 8.87 0.87 4.94
N VAL A 125 9.48 0.62 6.11
CA VAL A 125 10.82 0.05 6.25
C VAL A 125 10.70 -1.38 6.74
N MET A 126 11.37 -2.29 6.05
CA MET A 126 11.42 -3.71 6.41
C MET A 126 12.88 -4.12 6.49
N GLU A 127 13.29 -4.71 7.60
CA GLU A 127 14.65 -5.20 7.78
C GLU A 127 14.83 -6.61 7.18
N GLY A 128 16.08 -6.98 6.91
CA GLY A 128 16.43 -8.31 6.43
C GLY A 128 15.96 -9.42 7.39
N GLY A 129 15.50 -10.55 6.83
CA GLY A 129 14.93 -11.66 7.59
C GLY A 129 13.46 -11.48 7.98
N THR A 130 12.76 -10.47 7.46
CA THR A 130 11.35 -10.23 7.77
C THR A 130 10.41 -11.05 6.89
N HIS A 131 9.37 -11.59 7.51
CA HIS A 131 8.26 -12.28 6.84
C HIS A 131 6.92 -11.71 7.34
N VAL A 132 6.01 -11.44 6.40
CA VAL A 132 4.64 -11.00 6.69
C VAL A 132 3.69 -12.08 6.18
N TRP A 133 2.86 -12.61 7.08
CA TRP A 133 1.92 -13.69 6.79
C TRP A 133 0.98 -13.36 5.61
N PRO A 134 0.44 -14.37 4.91
CA PRO A 134 -0.64 -14.15 3.94
C PRO A 134 -1.84 -13.46 4.59
N HIS A 135 -2.20 -12.28 4.07
CA HIS A 135 -3.32 -11.49 4.60
C HIS A 135 -4.06 -10.74 3.49
N CYS A 136 -5.24 -10.22 3.82
CA CYS A 136 -6.02 -9.36 2.94
C CYS A 136 -6.26 -8.02 3.63
N GLY A 137 -6.20 -6.95 2.86
CA GLY A 137 -6.72 -5.66 3.25
C GLY A 137 -8.23 -5.72 3.53
N PRO A 138 -8.77 -4.77 4.30
CA PRO A 138 -10.15 -4.86 4.79
C PRO A 138 -11.20 -4.53 3.72
N THR A 139 -10.82 -3.96 2.58
CA THR A 139 -11.75 -3.36 1.60
C THR A 139 -11.24 -3.49 0.16
N ASN A 140 -12.14 -3.75 -0.79
CA ASN A 140 -11.83 -3.66 -2.23
C ASN A 140 -11.94 -2.23 -2.81
N CYS A 141 -12.19 -1.24 -1.96
CA CYS A 141 -12.44 0.14 -2.37
C CYS A 141 -11.15 0.95 -2.63
N ARG A 142 -9.97 0.34 -2.48
CA ARG A 142 -8.68 0.98 -2.73
C ARG A 142 -7.81 0.10 -3.61
N LEU A 143 -6.91 0.74 -4.35
CA LEU A 143 -5.72 0.09 -4.89
C LEU A 143 -4.52 0.57 -4.08
N ARG A 144 -3.55 -0.32 -3.87
CA ARG A 144 -2.31 -0.04 -3.16
C ARG A 144 -1.16 0.05 -4.15
N ALA A 145 -0.50 1.21 -4.18
CA ALA A 145 0.68 1.43 -4.98
C ALA A 145 1.93 1.45 -4.09
N HIS A 146 2.98 0.73 -4.50
CA HIS A 146 4.28 0.74 -3.85
C HIS A 146 5.32 1.35 -4.79
N LEU A 147 5.92 2.47 -4.40
CA LEU A 147 7.11 3.03 -5.03
C LEU A 147 8.37 2.49 -4.33
N GLY A 148 9.26 1.83 -5.09
CA GLY A 148 10.55 1.39 -4.57
C GLY A 148 11.50 2.56 -4.29
N LEU A 149 12.07 2.63 -3.08
CA LEU A 149 13.04 3.68 -2.71
C LEU A 149 14.41 3.11 -2.36
N ILE A 150 14.46 2.04 -1.56
CA ILE A 150 15.64 1.21 -1.33
C ILE A 150 15.18 -0.23 -1.48
N VAL A 151 15.72 -0.92 -2.49
CA VAL A 151 15.28 -2.27 -2.83
C VAL A 151 16.48 -3.20 -2.89
N PRO A 152 16.86 -3.84 -1.77
CA PRO A 152 17.89 -4.87 -1.77
C PRO A 152 17.37 -6.15 -2.43
N SER A 153 18.31 -7.01 -2.81
CA SER A 153 18.00 -8.35 -3.31
C SER A 153 17.26 -9.18 -2.26
N GLY A 154 16.50 -10.18 -2.72
CA GLY A 154 15.75 -11.06 -1.83
C GLY A 154 14.45 -10.48 -1.26
N THR A 155 13.94 -9.37 -1.82
CA THR A 155 12.64 -8.81 -1.44
C THR A 155 11.57 -9.18 -2.46
N THR A 156 10.50 -9.84 -2.03
CA THR A 156 9.39 -10.26 -2.90
C THR A 156 8.03 -10.04 -2.26
N ILE A 157 7.03 -9.86 -3.11
CA ILE A 157 5.62 -9.81 -2.74
C ILE A 157 4.83 -10.74 -3.66
N ARG A 158 4.03 -11.62 -3.05
CA ARG A 158 3.03 -12.43 -3.76
C ARG A 158 1.67 -11.75 -3.59
N VAL A 159 0.92 -11.63 -4.67
CA VAL A 159 -0.50 -11.23 -4.66
C VAL A 159 -1.29 -12.26 -5.45
N ALA A 160 -2.21 -12.94 -4.77
CA ALA A 160 -2.83 -14.17 -5.25
C ALA A 160 -1.76 -15.20 -5.69
N GLU A 161 -1.72 -15.53 -6.98
CA GLU A 161 -0.84 -16.55 -7.56
C GLU A 161 0.45 -15.97 -8.19
N HIS A 162 0.62 -14.65 -8.16
CA HIS A 162 1.70 -13.98 -8.87
C HIS A 162 2.64 -13.26 -7.92
N THR A 163 3.93 -13.60 -8.03
CA THR A 163 5.01 -12.97 -7.26
C THR A 163 5.73 -11.93 -8.11
N ARG A 164 6.03 -10.78 -7.50
CA ARG A 164 6.85 -9.71 -8.07
C ARG A 164 7.91 -9.25 -7.07
N THR A 165 8.85 -8.47 -7.56
CA THR A 165 9.78 -7.68 -6.74
C THR A 165 9.58 -6.19 -7.00
N TRP A 166 10.28 -5.35 -6.25
CA TRP A 166 10.30 -3.91 -6.44
C TRP A 166 11.52 -3.52 -7.29
N GLU A 167 11.47 -2.32 -7.85
CA GLU A 167 12.61 -1.66 -8.47
C GLU A 167 12.70 -0.23 -7.93
N GLU A 168 13.91 0.27 -7.67
CA GLU A 168 14.08 1.66 -7.23
C GLU A 168 13.54 2.64 -8.27
N GLY A 169 12.71 3.57 -7.82
CA GLY A 169 12.07 4.58 -8.67
C GLY A 169 10.91 4.08 -9.52
N LYS A 170 10.45 2.82 -9.32
CA LYS A 170 9.30 2.26 -10.03
C LYS A 170 8.12 1.96 -9.12
N VAL A 171 6.93 2.16 -9.67
CA VAL A 171 5.66 1.84 -9.00
C VAL A 171 5.16 0.47 -9.43
N ILE A 172 4.78 -0.36 -8.45
CA ILE A 172 3.89 -1.50 -8.66
C ILE A 172 2.53 -1.20 -8.04
N ILE A 173 1.45 -1.67 -8.67
CA ILE A 173 0.07 -1.45 -8.20
C ILE A 173 -0.64 -2.78 -8.08
N PHE A 174 -1.25 -3.02 -6.92
CA PHE A 174 -2.05 -4.20 -6.67
C PHE A 174 -3.30 -3.86 -5.86
N ASP A 175 -4.27 -4.76 -5.93
CA ASP A 175 -5.45 -4.71 -5.07
C ASP A 175 -5.13 -5.50 -3.79
N ASP A 176 -4.90 -4.79 -2.67
CA ASP A 176 -4.52 -5.42 -1.41
C ASP A 176 -5.68 -6.17 -0.74
N SER A 177 -6.91 -6.08 -1.27
CA SER A 177 -8.02 -6.93 -0.85
C SER A 177 -7.84 -8.40 -1.26
N PHE A 178 -6.97 -8.65 -2.24
CA PHE A 178 -6.47 -10.00 -2.53
C PHE A 178 -5.44 -10.41 -1.50
N GLU A 179 -5.39 -11.71 -1.22
CA GLU A 179 -4.35 -12.30 -0.38
C GLU A 179 -2.97 -11.91 -0.92
N HIS A 180 -2.16 -11.35 -0.03
CA HIS A 180 -0.79 -11.03 -0.32
C HIS A 180 0.13 -11.38 0.84
N GLU A 181 1.39 -11.65 0.50
CA GLU A 181 2.42 -12.15 1.40
C GLU A 181 3.75 -11.52 0.99
N VAL A 182 4.61 -11.21 1.96
CA VAL A 182 5.85 -10.47 1.73
C VAL A 182 7.01 -11.17 2.40
N TRP A 183 8.12 -11.31 1.68
CA TRP A 183 9.38 -11.83 2.20
C TRP A 183 10.51 -10.83 1.97
N HIS A 184 11.39 -10.77 2.96
CA HIS A 184 12.67 -10.11 2.87
C HIS A 184 13.78 -11.07 3.30
N ASN A 185 14.27 -11.88 2.36
CA ASN A 185 15.33 -12.87 2.58
C ASN A 185 16.74 -12.29 2.39
N GLY A 186 16.87 -10.98 2.54
CA GLY A 186 18.12 -10.23 2.37
C GLY A 186 18.68 -9.78 3.73
N THR A 187 19.73 -8.96 3.71
CA THR A 187 20.41 -8.47 4.92
C THR A 187 20.34 -6.96 5.10
N GLU A 188 20.14 -6.20 4.02
CA GLU A 188 20.00 -4.74 4.06
C GLU A 188 18.54 -4.34 4.21
N GLN A 189 18.26 -3.14 4.71
CA GLN A 189 16.89 -2.63 4.84
C GLN A 189 16.23 -2.37 3.47
N ARG A 190 14.94 -2.67 3.36
CA ARG A 190 14.08 -2.25 2.25
C ARG A 190 13.22 -1.06 2.67
N LEU A 191 13.24 0.01 1.88
CA LEU A 191 12.38 1.18 2.05
C LEU A 191 11.48 1.36 0.82
N ILE A 192 10.18 1.51 1.04
CA ILE A 192 9.20 1.84 0.01
C ILE A 192 8.29 2.98 0.47
N LEU A 193 7.67 3.69 -0.47
CA LEU A 193 6.51 4.53 -0.21
C LEU A 193 5.25 3.76 -0.64
N ILE A 194 4.32 3.58 0.30
CA ILE A 194 2.98 3.05 0.06
C ILE A 194 2.04 4.22 -0.14
N VAL A 195 1.25 4.20 -1.21
CA VAL A 195 0.17 5.16 -1.48
C VAL A 195 -1.09 4.41 -1.87
N ASP A 196 -2.08 4.42 -0.99
CA ASP A 196 -3.41 3.92 -1.30
C ASP A 196 -4.20 4.98 -2.06
N VAL A 197 -4.92 4.55 -3.10
CA VAL A 197 -5.79 5.40 -3.92
C VAL A 197 -7.18 4.80 -3.97
N TRP A 198 -8.21 5.64 -4.03
CA TRP A 198 -9.58 5.16 -4.30
C TRP A 198 -9.61 4.31 -5.58
N HIS A 199 -10.28 3.16 -5.52
CA HIS A 199 -10.49 2.31 -6.68
C HIS A 199 -11.05 3.15 -7.84
N PRO A 200 -10.49 3.06 -9.07
CA PRO A 200 -10.78 4.01 -10.15
C PRO A 200 -12.26 4.06 -10.53
N GLU A 201 -12.96 2.93 -10.42
CA GLU A 201 -14.39 2.83 -10.73
C GLU A 201 -15.33 3.39 -9.65
N LEU A 202 -14.83 3.81 -8.48
CA LEU A 202 -15.65 4.50 -7.49
C LEU A 202 -16.01 5.91 -7.97
N THR A 203 -17.29 6.21 -7.97
CA THR A 203 -17.84 7.53 -8.27
C THR A 203 -17.49 8.53 -7.17
N ALA A 204 -17.53 9.82 -7.49
CA ALA A 204 -17.36 10.89 -6.49
C ALA A 204 -18.37 10.76 -5.33
N LYS A 205 -19.62 10.36 -5.62
CA LYS A 205 -20.66 10.15 -4.61
C LYS A 205 -20.30 9.02 -3.64
N GLU A 206 -19.86 7.87 -4.14
CA GLU A 206 -19.41 6.76 -3.28
C GLU A 206 -18.17 7.16 -2.47
N ARG A 207 -17.18 7.80 -3.09
CA ARG A 207 -15.99 8.29 -2.39
C ARG A 207 -16.34 9.26 -1.26
N ALA A 208 -17.44 10.02 -1.39
CA ALA A 208 -17.95 10.94 -0.37
C ALA A 208 -18.84 10.24 0.69
N SER A 209 -19.55 9.17 0.36
CA SER A 209 -20.47 8.48 1.29
C SER A 209 -19.82 7.33 2.08
N LEU A 210 -18.79 6.68 1.55
CA LEU A 210 -18.15 5.53 2.21
C LEU A 210 -17.49 5.93 3.53
N THR A 211 -17.79 5.22 4.60
CA THR A 211 -17.14 5.41 5.91
C THR A 211 -15.66 5.05 5.86
N ALA A 212 -14.88 5.71 6.72
CA ALA A 212 -13.47 5.38 6.93
C ALA A 212 -13.30 4.00 7.56
N ILE A 213 -12.17 3.36 7.28
CA ILE A 213 -11.75 2.06 7.83
C ILE A 213 -10.38 2.21 8.48
#